data_AF-A0A1H0Y1J9-F1
#
_entry.id   AF-A0A1H0Y1J9-F1
#
_cell.length_a   1.000
_cell.length_b   1.000
_cell.length_c   1.000
_cell.angle_alpha   90.00
_cell.angle_beta   90.00
_cell.angle_gamma   90.00
#
_symmetry.space_group_name_H-M   'P 1'
#
loop_
_entity.id
_entity.type
_entity.pdbx_description
1 polymer ?
#
loop_
_entity_poly.entity_id
_entity_poly.type
_entity_poly.pdbx_seq_one_letter_code
_entity_poly.pdbx_strand_id
1 'polypeptide(L)'
;MQSLTFGSLLDVIGELFSDEISIAVSNTAEYIYYRPSKRIDLKIRNGDPVKEGTIAHKALHTEQKASEFIDRDVFGVPYHGMAVPFHNEGTLEGCVTAILEAISISEDGMIIPSTSIGNSLAFAEHAENVVIELNMAQSELLEGVHDLYSPGKQGERDPIALVKPDDRIGTTGIAIDPAKIKGIVFTDQEDSPSTIVQPDHETEIMAEHLLEFLGNEVKSGRLTESLAPIQSGIGSIANAVLHGMVDSEFENLEVYSEVLQDAVFDLIDAGKVDFASCCSITLSEPKMKQVLSEFEKYRDKLIMRSQEMSNHPEIIRRLGLISINTALEFDIYGNINSTHVTGTKMMNGIGGSGDFARNARLAIFVTKSIAKNGDISSIVPFASHIDHTEHDVDVVVTEQGYADLRGLAPRERVPLIIENCAHPIYREQLWAYYQEALERGGQTPHVLEKALSWHTNFNENGTMRELSAETV
;
A
#
# COMPACT_ATOMS: atom_id res chain seq x y z
N MET A 1 -9.55 10.39 31.83
CA MET A 1 -9.49 9.31 30.84
C MET A 1 -10.55 9.66 29.80
N GLN A 2 -10.15 10.22 28.65
CA GLN A 2 -11.13 10.45 27.58
C GLN A 2 -11.60 9.07 27.12
N SER A 3 -12.90 8.82 27.20
CA SER A 3 -13.51 7.59 26.69
C SER A 3 -13.25 7.53 25.19
N LEU A 4 -12.69 6.41 24.69
CA LEU A 4 -12.74 6.13 23.25
C LEU A 4 -14.20 6.26 22.80
N THR A 5 -14.45 7.08 21.80
CA THR A 5 -15.77 7.13 21.20
C THR A 5 -15.89 5.93 20.27
N PHE A 6 -16.98 5.17 20.41
CA PHE A 6 -17.21 3.95 19.64
C PHE A 6 -17.08 4.16 18.12
N GLY A 7 -17.50 5.34 17.62
CA GLY A 7 -17.29 5.73 16.22
C GLY A 7 -15.82 5.77 15.81
N SER A 8 -14.95 6.41 16.60
CA SER A 8 -13.51 6.48 16.30
C SER A 8 -12.83 5.10 16.29
N LEU A 9 -13.29 4.17 17.14
CA LEU A 9 -12.79 2.80 17.14
C LEU A 9 -13.24 2.03 15.89
N LEU A 10 -14.48 2.23 15.44
CA LEU A 10 -15.00 1.60 14.23
C LEU A 10 -14.39 2.19 12.95
N ASP A 11 -14.06 3.48 12.93
CA ASP A 11 -13.31 4.10 11.82
C ASP A 11 -11.93 3.44 11.67
N VAL A 12 -11.20 3.30 12.78
CA VAL A 12 -9.88 2.63 12.80
C VAL A 12 -10.00 1.14 12.46
N ILE A 13 -11.01 0.43 12.97
CA ILE A 13 -11.27 -0.97 12.60
C ILE A 13 -11.63 -1.07 11.12
N GLY A 14 -12.38 -0.12 10.59
CA GLY A 14 -12.71 0.00 9.18
C GLY A 14 -11.45 0.07 8.33
N GLU A 15 -10.49 0.93 8.68
CA GLU A 15 -9.19 1.06 7.99
C GLU A 15 -8.37 -0.26 7.97
N LEU A 16 -8.65 -1.23 8.84
CA LEU A 16 -8.03 -2.56 8.80
C LEU A 16 -8.56 -3.45 7.66
N PHE A 17 -9.69 -3.10 7.04
CA PHE A 17 -10.28 -3.82 5.92
C PHE A 17 -10.03 -3.09 4.60
N SER A 18 -9.78 -3.84 3.52
CA SER A 18 -9.62 -3.27 2.16
C SER A 18 -10.80 -2.38 1.78
N ASP A 19 -10.55 -1.27 1.06
CA ASP A 19 -11.56 -0.35 0.51
C ASP A 19 -12.53 -1.03 -0.49
N GLU A 20 -12.25 -2.28 -0.87
CA GLU A 20 -13.08 -3.08 -1.78
C GLU A 20 -14.25 -3.79 -1.08
N ILE A 21 -14.31 -3.76 0.26
CA ILE A 21 -15.37 -4.42 1.05
C ILE A 21 -16.25 -3.37 1.74
N SER A 22 -17.55 -3.41 1.45
CA SER A 22 -18.56 -2.62 2.16
C SER A 22 -18.85 -3.26 3.52
N ILE A 23 -18.78 -2.46 4.59
CA ILE A 23 -18.99 -2.93 5.96
C ILE A 23 -20.10 -2.09 6.59
N ALA A 24 -21.11 -2.76 7.15
CA ALA A 24 -22.16 -2.11 7.94
C ALA A 24 -22.16 -2.71 9.35
N VAL A 25 -22.31 -1.86 10.36
CA VAL A 25 -22.57 -2.24 11.75
C VAL A 25 -23.86 -1.56 12.21
N SER A 26 -24.75 -2.34 12.81
CA SER A 26 -25.99 -1.84 13.40
C SER A 26 -26.10 -2.25 14.86
N ASN A 27 -26.88 -1.49 15.63
CA ASN A 27 -27.50 -2.03 16.83
C ASN A 27 -28.81 -2.75 16.44
N THR A 28 -29.69 -3.04 17.40
CA THR A 28 -30.97 -3.73 17.14
C THR A 28 -32.02 -2.89 16.39
N ALA A 29 -31.82 -1.57 16.25
CA ALA A 29 -32.79 -0.64 15.66
C ALA A 29 -32.24 0.18 14.49
N GLU A 30 -30.98 0.60 14.54
CA GLU A 30 -30.37 1.55 13.60
C GLU A 30 -28.92 1.17 13.26
N TYR A 31 -28.47 1.61 12.09
CA TYR A 31 -27.08 1.54 11.68
C TYR A 31 -26.26 2.55 12.46
N ILE A 32 -25.23 2.05 13.15
CA ILE A 32 -24.33 2.87 13.98
C ILE A 32 -23.00 3.13 13.25
N TYR A 33 -22.72 2.37 12.19
CA TYR A 33 -21.58 2.58 11.30
C TYR A 33 -21.85 1.99 9.92
N TYR A 34 -21.41 2.70 8.90
CA TYR A 34 -21.39 2.18 7.53
C TYR A 34 -20.18 2.74 6.81
N ARG A 35 -19.39 1.83 6.24
CA ARG A 35 -18.31 2.13 5.32
C ARG A 35 -18.65 1.54 3.96
N PRO A 36 -18.98 2.36 2.96
CA PRO A 36 -19.11 1.86 1.61
C PRO A 36 -17.74 1.38 1.10
N SER A 37 -17.74 0.35 0.26
CA SER A 37 -16.58 0.10 -0.60
C SER A 37 -16.53 1.14 -1.70
N LYS A 38 -15.43 1.15 -2.47
CA LYS A 38 -15.34 1.89 -3.72
C LYS A 38 -16.41 1.49 -4.74
N ARG A 39 -16.95 0.26 -4.64
CA ARG A 39 -17.86 -0.34 -5.64
C ARG A 39 -19.34 -0.34 -5.23
N ILE A 40 -19.64 -0.53 -3.95
CA ILE A 40 -21.01 -0.63 -3.42
C ILE A 40 -21.24 0.37 -2.29
N ASP A 41 -22.08 1.36 -2.58
CA ASP A 41 -22.61 2.31 -1.60
C ASP A 41 -24.14 2.16 -1.48
N LEU A 42 -24.57 1.53 -0.39
CA LEU A 42 -25.98 1.33 -0.01
C LEU A 42 -26.64 2.61 0.53
N LYS A 43 -25.89 3.72 0.59
CA LYS A 43 -26.31 5.04 1.06
C LYS A 43 -26.82 5.04 2.50
N ILE A 44 -26.35 4.10 3.30
CA ILE A 44 -26.68 3.99 4.73
C ILE A 44 -25.93 5.09 5.49
N ARG A 45 -26.63 5.79 6.38
CA ARG A 45 -26.06 6.81 7.27
C ARG A 45 -26.18 6.39 8.72
N ASN A 46 -25.33 6.94 9.57
CA ASN A 46 -25.44 6.74 11.01
C ASN A 46 -26.81 7.26 11.51
N GLY A 47 -27.53 6.41 12.25
CA GLY A 47 -28.89 6.66 12.71
C GLY A 47 -29.99 6.27 11.71
N ASP A 48 -29.65 5.77 10.52
CA ASP A 48 -30.65 5.20 9.63
C ASP A 48 -31.24 3.93 10.24
N PRO A 49 -32.56 3.72 10.18
CA PRO A 49 -33.17 2.53 10.74
C PRO A 49 -32.73 1.28 9.97
N VAL A 50 -32.58 0.16 10.70
CA VAL A 50 -32.40 -1.16 10.10
C VAL A 50 -33.72 -1.58 9.46
N LYS A 51 -33.84 -1.34 8.15
CA LYS A 51 -35.09 -1.54 7.40
C LYS A 51 -35.47 -3.01 7.30
N GLU A 52 -36.76 -3.30 7.43
CA GLU A 52 -37.33 -4.60 7.12
C GLU A 52 -37.01 -5.00 5.68
N GLY A 53 -36.62 -6.26 5.48
CA GLY A 53 -36.11 -6.75 4.20
C GLY A 53 -34.61 -6.54 3.98
N THR A 54 -33.89 -5.86 4.88
CA THR A 54 -32.42 -5.89 4.86
C THR A 54 -31.89 -7.16 5.51
N ILE A 55 -30.67 -7.52 5.13
CA ILE A 55 -30.00 -8.68 5.72
C ILE A 55 -29.65 -8.47 7.20
N ALA A 56 -29.30 -7.24 7.58
CA ALA A 56 -29.08 -6.84 8.97
C ALA A 56 -30.36 -7.04 9.79
N HIS A 57 -31.52 -6.59 9.28
CA HIS A 57 -32.81 -6.78 9.95
C HIS A 57 -33.12 -8.27 10.17
N LYS A 58 -32.87 -9.09 9.15
CA LYS A 58 -33.12 -10.53 9.24
C LYS A 58 -32.20 -11.20 10.28
N ALA A 59 -30.92 -10.84 10.31
CA ALA A 59 -29.97 -11.38 11.28
C ALA A 59 -30.34 -11.01 12.72
N LEU A 60 -30.77 -9.77 12.95
CA LEU A 60 -31.22 -9.30 14.26
C LEU A 60 -32.53 -9.98 14.69
N HIS A 61 -33.51 -10.09 13.78
CA HIS A 61 -34.81 -10.65 14.11
C HIS A 61 -34.76 -12.16 14.40
N THR A 62 -33.89 -12.88 13.70
CA THR A 62 -33.74 -14.33 13.90
C THR A 62 -32.74 -14.68 15.00
N GLU A 63 -32.00 -13.70 15.53
CA GLU A 63 -30.84 -13.90 16.40
C GLU A 63 -29.83 -14.90 15.83
N GLN A 64 -29.83 -15.05 14.49
CA GLN A 64 -28.99 -15.96 13.76
C GLN A 64 -28.32 -15.23 12.62
N LYS A 65 -27.21 -15.79 12.17
CA LYS A 65 -26.52 -15.33 10.97
C LYS A 65 -27.47 -15.37 9.76
N ALA A 66 -27.65 -14.23 9.09
CA ALA A 66 -28.43 -14.13 7.87
C ALA A 66 -27.52 -13.99 6.65
N SER A 67 -27.86 -14.68 5.56
CA SER A 67 -27.19 -14.57 4.26
C SER A 67 -28.28 -14.61 3.20
N GLU A 68 -28.47 -13.51 2.48
CA GLU A 68 -29.57 -13.35 1.53
C GLU A 68 -29.26 -12.28 0.48
N PHE A 69 -29.79 -12.50 -0.71
CA PHE A 69 -29.85 -11.51 -1.78
C PHE A 69 -30.95 -10.50 -1.47
N ILE A 70 -30.58 -9.23 -1.36
CA ILE A 70 -31.52 -8.12 -1.20
C ILE A 70 -31.66 -7.44 -2.56
N ASP A 71 -32.88 -7.47 -3.10
CA ASP A 71 -33.21 -6.80 -4.35
C ASP A 71 -33.12 -5.26 -4.19
N ARG A 72 -33.13 -4.56 -5.32
CA ARG A 72 -33.05 -3.09 -5.42
C ARG A 72 -34.14 -2.37 -4.63
N ASP A 73 -35.22 -3.06 -4.26
CA ASP A 73 -36.38 -2.51 -3.57
C ASP A 73 -36.07 -1.83 -2.22
N VAL A 74 -34.97 -2.21 -1.55
CA VAL A 74 -34.69 -1.74 -0.17
C VAL A 74 -33.73 -0.54 -0.13
N PHE A 75 -32.62 -0.61 -0.88
CA PHE A 75 -31.58 0.45 -0.91
C PHE A 75 -31.36 1.05 -2.31
N GLY A 76 -32.14 0.68 -3.31
CA GLY A 76 -31.96 1.11 -4.70
C GLY A 76 -30.78 0.43 -5.42
N VAL A 77 -29.95 -0.30 -4.68
CA VAL A 77 -28.79 -1.05 -5.15
C VAL A 77 -28.99 -2.51 -4.72
N PRO A 78 -28.94 -3.50 -5.62
CA PRO A 78 -29.09 -4.89 -5.23
C PRO A 78 -27.77 -5.36 -4.62
N TYR A 79 -27.83 -6.15 -3.56
CA TYR A 79 -26.63 -6.68 -2.92
C TYR A 79 -26.94 -8.02 -2.23
N HIS A 80 -25.98 -8.94 -2.24
CA HIS A 80 -26.06 -10.12 -1.40
C HIS A 80 -25.07 -9.95 -0.26
N GLY A 81 -25.60 -9.75 0.95
CA GLY A 81 -24.77 -9.60 2.13
C GLY A 81 -24.60 -10.91 2.89
N MET A 82 -23.84 -10.82 3.98
CA MET A 82 -23.93 -11.74 5.11
C MET A 82 -23.97 -10.89 6.37
N ALA A 83 -25.00 -10.95 7.21
CA ALA A 83 -25.04 -10.26 8.49
C ALA A 83 -24.89 -11.24 9.66
N VAL A 84 -23.99 -10.94 10.59
CA VAL A 84 -23.76 -11.75 11.81
C VAL A 84 -24.16 -10.96 13.04
N PRO A 85 -25.12 -11.42 13.87
CA PRO A 85 -25.50 -10.74 15.09
C PRO A 85 -24.46 -10.94 16.20
N PHE A 86 -24.23 -9.92 17.04
CA PHE A 86 -23.35 -10.00 18.20
C PHE A 86 -24.10 -9.75 19.51
N HIS A 87 -23.61 -10.37 20.58
CA HIS A 87 -24.24 -10.39 21.90
C HIS A 87 -23.26 -9.92 22.97
N ASN A 88 -23.78 -9.23 23.97
CA ASN A 88 -23.05 -8.86 25.18
C ASN A 88 -23.76 -9.45 26.39
N GLU A 89 -23.04 -10.22 27.20
CA GLU A 89 -23.60 -10.95 28.36
C GLU A 89 -24.89 -11.74 28.03
N GLY A 90 -24.98 -12.26 26.81
CA GLY A 90 -26.14 -13.04 26.33
C GLY A 90 -27.32 -12.20 25.82
N THR A 91 -27.20 -10.88 25.77
CA THR A 91 -28.20 -9.98 25.19
C THR A 91 -27.78 -9.59 23.77
N LEU A 92 -28.68 -9.70 22.79
CA LEU A 92 -28.45 -9.23 21.43
C LEU A 92 -28.22 -7.72 21.42
N GLU A 93 -27.09 -7.27 20.87
CA GLU A 93 -26.74 -5.84 20.79
C GLU A 93 -26.67 -5.29 19.36
N GLY A 94 -26.40 -6.11 18.34
CA GLY A 94 -26.23 -5.60 16.96
C GLY A 94 -25.81 -6.64 15.90
N CYS A 95 -25.34 -6.20 14.71
CA CYS A 95 -24.82 -7.08 13.64
C CYS A 95 -23.73 -6.48 12.71
N VAL A 96 -22.97 -7.30 11.94
CA VAL A 96 -21.86 -6.92 11.00
C VAL A 96 -21.97 -7.59 9.59
N THR A 97 -21.58 -6.93 8.47
CA THR A 97 -21.74 -7.42 7.05
C THR A 97 -20.49 -7.39 6.08
N ALA A 98 -20.25 -8.38 5.16
CA ALA A 98 -19.09 -8.49 4.17
C ALA A 98 -19.34 -9.24 2.78
N ILE A 99 -18.50 -9.02 1.71
CA ILE A 99 -18.63 -9.51 0.26
C ILE A 99 -17.23 -9.80 -0.44
N LEU A 100 -17.04 -10.84 -1.31
CA LEU A 100 -15.79 -11.19 -2.08
C LEU A 100 -15.96 -11.25 -3.63
N GLU A 101 -15.01 -10.77 -4.44
CA GLU A 101 -15.00 -10.81 -5.93
C GLU A 101 -14.13 -11.94 -6.53
N ALA A 102 -14.55 -12.49 -7.68
CA ALA A 102 -13.90 -13.53 -8.46
C ALA A 102 -14.22 -13.39 -9.97
N ILE A 103 -13.41 -14.01 -10.84
CA ILE A 103 -13.68 -14.07 -12.30
C ILE A 103 -14.46 -15.34 -12.66
N SER A 104 -14.19 -16.44 -11.96
CA SER A 104 -14.76 -17.75 -12.24
C SER A 104 -14.72 -18.64 -11.01
N ILE A 105 -15.43 -19.76 -11.09
CA ILE A 105 -15.29 -20.90 -10.19
C ILE A 105 -14.81 -22.06 -11.06
N SER A 106 -13.67 -22.64 -10.72
CA SER A 106 -13.10 -23.75 -11.50
C SER A 106 -13.98 -25.00 -11.42
N GLU A 107 -13.74 -25.97 -12.30
CA GLU A 107 -14.43 -27.28 -12.27
C GLU A 107 -14.25 -28.00 -10.93
N ASP A 108 -13.12 -27.79 -10.26
CA ASP A 108 -12.80 -28.33 -8.93
C ASP A 108 -13.40 -27.50 -7.78
N GLY A 109 -14.17 -26.45 -8.09
CA GLY A 109 -14.86 -25.61 -7.10
C GLY A 109 -13.98 -24.55 -6.45
N MET A 110 -12.81 -24.24 -7.02
CA MET A 110 -11.94 -23.18 -6.51
C MET A 110 -12.40 -21.80 -7.00
N ILE A 111 -12.35 -20.80 -6.13
CA ILE A 111 -12.70 -19.42 -6.50
C ILE A 111 -11.48 -18.76 -7.12
N ILE A 112 -11.60 -18.32 -8.37
CA ILE A 112 -10.49 -17.70 -9.10
C ILE A 112 -10.58 -16.18 -8.90
N PRO A 113 -9.61 -15.55 -8.20
CA PRO A 113 -9.63 -14.11 -7.97
C PRO A 113 -9.51 -13.29 -9.26
N SER A 114 -9.82 -12.00 -9.18
CA SER A 114 -9.64 -11.03 -10.27
C SER A 114 -8.21 -10.45 -10.26
N THR A 115 -8.09 -9.15 -10.52
CA THR A 115 -6.84 -8.38 -10.59
C THR A 115 -6.26 -8.04 -9.21
N SER A 116 -6.87 -8.53 -8.12
CA SER A 116 -6.34 -8.42 -6.77
C SER A 116 -6.72 -9.62 -5.90
N ILE A 117 -5.83 -10.01 -4.98
CA ILE A 117 -6.14 -11.03 -3.96
C ILE A 117 -6.34 -10.39 -2.58
N GLY A 118 -5.41 -9.54 -2.16
CA GLY A 118 -5.39 -9.00 -0.80
C GLY A 118 -5.44 -10.10 0.25
N ASN A 119 -6.42 -10.00 1.16
CA ASN A 119 -6.70 -10.97 2.22
C ASN A 119 -7.82 -11.97 1.87
N SER A 120 -8.25 -12.06 0.61
CA SER A 120 -9.40 -12.89 0.21
C SER A 120 -9.25 -14.37 0.59
N LEU A 121 -8.02 -14.91 0.52
CA LEU A 121 -7.73 -16.27 0.98
C LEU A 121 -8.03 -16.45 2.48
N ALA A 122 -7.48 -15.59 3.33
CA ALA A 122 -7.70 -15.65 4.78
C ALA A 122 -9.19 -15.44 5.13
N PHE A 123 -9.88 -14.55 4.41
CA PHE A 123 -11.32 -14.35 4.59
C PHE A 123 -12.11 -15.61 4.25
N ALA A 124 -11.80 -16.30 3.15
CA ALA A 124 -12.47 -17.55 2.79
C ALA A 124 -12.20 -18.70 3.77
N GLU A 125 -10.97 -18.77 4.31
CA GLU A 125 -10.59 -19.78 5.31
C GLU A 125 -11.36 -19.61 6.62
N HIS A 126 -11.42 -18.38 7.14
CA HIS A 126 -11.98 -18.10 8.46
C HIS A 126 -13.49 -17.78 8.44
N ALA A 127 -14.04 -17.31 7.32
CA ALA A 127 -15.46 -17.07 7.24
C ALA A 127 -16.24 -18.39 7.26
N GLU A 128 -17.28 -18.42 8.08
CA GLU A 128 -18.22 -19.54 8.13
C GLU A 128 -19.18 -19.56 6.94
N ASN A 129 -19.48 -18.40 6.33
CA ASN A 129 -20.27 -18.29 5.12
C ASN A 129 -19.63 -17.23 4.22
N VAL A 130 -19.73 -17.43 2.90
CA VAL A 130 -19.11 -16.59 1.88
C VAL A 130 -20.10 -16.35 0.76
N VAL A 131 -20.02 -15.15 0.17
CA VAL A 131 -20.72 -14.77 -1.05
C VAL A 131 -19.66 -14.45 -2.09
N ILE A 132 -19.88 -14.93 -3.32
CA ILE A 132 -18.96 -14.71 -4.43
C ILE A 132 -19.63 -13.77 -5.42
N GLU A 133 -18.92 -12.72 -5.80
CA GLU A 133 -19.25 -11.87 -6.93
C GLU A 133 -18.44 -12.33 -8.14
N LEU A 134 -19.11 -12.86 -9.17
CA LEU A 134 -18.53 -13.22 -10.46
C LEU A 134 -18.61 -12.02 -11.41
N ASN A 135 -17.48 -11.37 -11.62
CA ASN A 135 -17.40 -10.17 -12.44
C ASN A 135 -17.05 -10.52 -13.89
N MET A 136 -18.03 -10.38 -14.78
CA MET A 136 -17.95 -10.71 -16.21
C MET A 136 -17.13 -9.71 -17.03
N ALA A 137 -16.76 -8.55 -16.46
CA ALA A 137 -15.89 -7.58 -17.13
C ALA A 137 -14.42 -7.99 -17.10
N GLN A 138 -14.05 -8.90 -16.18
CA GLN A 138 -12.68 -9.36 -16.00
C GLN A 138 -12.31 -10.48 -16.98
N SER A 139 -11.04 -10.55 -17.35
CA SER A 139 -10.57 -11.53 -18.33
C SER A 139 -10.44 -12.92 -17.70
N GLU A 140 -11.02 -13.95 -18.35
CA GLU A 140 -10.81 -15.36 -17.99
C GLU A 140 -9.33 -15.79 -18.09
N LEU A 141 -8.50 -15.02 -18.79
CA LEU A 141 -7.05 -15.25 -18.88
C LEU A 141 -6.32 -15.04 -17.54
N LEU A 142 -6.98 -14.46 -16.54
CA LEU A 142 -6.45 -14.38 -15.18
C LEU A 142 -6.39 -15.75 -14.50
N GLU A 143 -7.16 -16.75 -14.94
CA GLU A 143 -7.11 -18.09 -14.35
C GLU A 143 -5.70 -18.70 -14.46
N GLY A 144 -5.19 -19.28 -13.37
CA GLY A 144 -3.85 -19.85 -13.35
C GLY A 144 -2.71 -18.86 -13.12
N VAL A 145 -2.96 -17.55 -13.14
CA VAL A 145 -1.95 -16.56 -12.75
C VAL A 145 -1.73 -16.57 -11.23
N HIS A 146 -2.74 -16.91 -10.44
CA HIS A 146 -2.66 -16.87 -8.97
C HIS A 146 -1.82 -18.00 -8.37
N ASP A 147 -1.23 -17.75 -7.20
CA ASP A 147 -0.53 -18.70 -6.34
C ASP A 147 -0.88 -18.43 -4.87
N LEU A 148 -1.84 -19.19 -4.37
CA LEU A 148 -2.52 -18.94 -3.10
C LEU A 148 -2.05 -19.95 -2.06
N TYR A 149 -1.16 -19.49 -1.17
CA TYR A 149 -0.61 -20.27 -0.08
C TYR A 149 -1.04 -19.69 1.25
N SER A 150 -1.51 -20.55 2.16
CA SER A 150 -1.80 -20.21 3.54
C SER A 150 -0.72 -20.79 4.45
N PRO A 151 -0.04 -19.97 5.28
CA PRO A 151 0.98 -20.45 6.21
C PRO A 151 0.44 -21.35 7.32
N GLY A 152 -0.88 -21.40 7.48
CA GLY A 152 -1.53 -22.10 8.58
C GLY A 152 -1.37 -21.39 9.92
N LYS A 153 -1.62 -22.15 10.99
CA LYS A 153 -1.80 -21.64 12.34
C LYS A 153 -0.49 -21.10 12.93
N GLN A 154 -0.54 -19.89 13.47
CA GLN A 154 0.61 -19.27 14.14
C GLN A 154 1.14 -20.18 15.27
N GLY A 155 2.47 -20.32 15.34
CA GLY A 155 3.17 -21.21 16.28
C GLY A 155 3.33 -22.65 15.77
N GLU A 156 2.66 -23.00 14.67
CA GLU A 156 2.70 -24.33 14.03
C GLU A 156 3.08 -24.24 12.54
N ARG A 157 3.48 -23.04 12.07
CA ARG A 157 3.80 -22.77 10.66
C ARG A 157 5.11 -23.46 10.26
N ASP A 158 5.11 -24.11 9.11
CA ASP A 158 6.32 -24.60 8.45
C ASP A 158 7.07 -23.45 7.75
N PRO A 159 8.38 -23.60 7.46
CA PRO A 159 9.09 -22.67 6.60
C PRO A 159 8.43 -22.54 5.23
N ILE A 160 8.29 -21.31 4.74
CA ILE A 160 7.63 -21.06 3.45
C ILE A 160 8.57 -21.48 2.33
N ALA A 161 8.16 -22.39 1.45
CA ALA A 161 9.03 -22.98 0.43
C ALA A 161 9.23 -22.11 -0.84
N LEU A 162 9.03 -20.79 -0.73
CA LEU A 162 9.26 -19.83 -1.81
C LEU A 162 10.70 -19.33 -1.72
N VAL A 163 11.51 -19.66 -2.74
CA VAL A 163 12.95 -19.33 -2.80
C VAL A 163 13.32 -18.50 -4.02
N LYS A 164 12.41 -18.34 -4.99
CA LYS A 164 12.51 -17.45 -6.16
C LYS A 164 11.20 -16.70 -6.43
N PRO A 165 11.24 -15.54 -7.11
CA PRO A 165 10.02 -14.79 -7.45
C PRO A 165 9.00 -15.56 -8.31
N ASP A 166 9.46 -16.53 -9.11
CA ASP A 166 8.67 -17.33 -10.04
C ASP A 166 8.18 -18.69 -9.46
N ASP A 167 8.55 -19.02 -8.22
CA ASP A 167 8.11 -20.26 -7.59
C ASP A 167 6.58 -20.27 -7.37
N ARG A 168 5.92 -21.39 -7.69
CA ARG A 168 4.53 -21.68 -7.31
C ARG A 168 4.51 -22.64 -6.14
N ILE A 169 3.91 -22.24 -5.03
CA ILE A 169 3.90 -23.01 -3.78
C ILE A 169 2.49 -23.31 -3.24
N GLY A 170 1.47 -22.68 -3.81
CA GLY A 170 0.08 -22.78 -3.40
C GLY A 170 -0.81 -23.32 -4.52
N THR A 171 -2.06 -22.87 -4.50
CA THR A 171 -3.09 -23.24 -5.49
C THR A 171 -3.40 -22.08 -6.43
N THR A 172 -3.93 -22.38 -7.62
CA THR A 172 -4.31 -21.38 -8.62
C THR A 172 -5.63 -20.67 -8.33
N GLY A 173 -6.33 -21.07 -7.26
CA GLY A 173 -7.58 -20.49 -6.80
C GLY A 173 -7.79 -20.75 -5.32
N ILE A 174 -8.76 -20.05 -4.73
CA ILE A 174 -9.10 -20.17 -3.30
C ILE A 174 -9.96 -21.42 -3.14
N ALA A 175 -9.42 -22.43 -2.45
CA ALA A 175 -10.19 -23.58 -2.05
C ALA A 175 -11.20 -23.16 -0.95
N ILE A 176 -12.48 -23.44 -1.19
CA ILE A 176 -13.54 -23.16 -0.23
C ILE A 176 -14.50 -24.34 -0.17
N ASP A 177 -14.96 -24.69 1.04
CA ASP A 177 -16.05 -25.65 1.21
C ASP A 177 -17.31 -25.07 0.53
N PRO A 178 -17.90 -25.75 -0.48
CA PRO A 178 -19.11 -25.26 -1.15
C PRO A 178 -20.27 -25.01 -0.18
N ALA A 179 -20.31 -25.69 0.96
CA ALA A 179 -21.32 -25.44 2.00
C ALA A 179 -21.18 -24.04 2.62
N LYS A 180 -20.00 -23.42 2.60
CA LYS A 180 -19.80 -22.03 3.03
C LYS A 180 -20.36 -21.04 2.00
N ILE A 181 -20.41 -21.39 0.71
CA ILE A 181 -20.93 -20.50 -0.33
C ILE A 181 -22.45 -20.39 -0.17
N LYS A 182 -22.94 -19.20 0.15
CA LYS A 182 -24.38 -18.94 0.35
C LYS A 182 -25.04 -18.21 -0.81
N GLY A 183 -24.24 -17.62 -1.70
CA GLY A 183 -24.74 -16.93 -2.88
C GLY A 183 -23.62 -16.65 -3.88
N ILE A 184 -24.01 -16.60 -5.14
CA ILE A 184 -23.18 -16.13 -6.25
C ILE A 184 -23.93 -14.99 -6.92
N VAL A 185 -23.28 -13.84 -7.05
CA VAL A 185 -23.81 -12.63 -7.70
C VAL A 185 -23.03 -12.41 -8.98
N PHE A 186 -23.68 -12.10 -10.09
CA PHE A 186 -23.00 -11.75 -11.34
C PHE A 186 -22.95 -10.24 -11.50
N THR A 187 -21.79 -9.71 -11.84
CA THR A 187 -21.56 -8.30 -12.14
C THR A 187 -20.81 -8.14 -13.45
N ASP A 188 -20.70 -6.90 -13.93
CA ASP A 188 -20.04 -6.53 -15.18
C ASP A 188 -19.51 -5.11 -15.00
N GLN A 189 -18.40 -4.98 -14.28
CA GLN A 189 -17.79 -3.69 -13.93
C GLN A 189 -16.27 -3.73 -14.09
N GLU A 190 -15.72 -2.80 -14.85
CA GLU A 190 -14.27 -2.59 -14.97
C GLU A 190 -13.68 -2.03 -13.66
N ASP A 191 -12.39 -2.32 -13.43
CA ASP A 191 -11.66 -1.74 -12.30
C ASP A 191 -11.51 -0.23 -12.42
N SER A 192 -11.44 0.45 -11.28
CA SER A 192 -11.16 1.88 -11.25
C SER A 192 -9.71 2.15 -11.64
N PRO A 193 -9.43 3.01 -12.63
CA PRO A 193 -8.07 3.31 -13.04
C PRO A 193 -7.34 4.10 -11.96
N SER A 194 -6.02 3.90 -11.89
CA SER A 194 -5.14 4.66 -11.03
C SER A 194 -5.04 6.12 -11.48
N THR A 195 -4.75 7.01 -10.54
CA THR A 195 -4.48 8.43 -10.80
C THR A 195 -2.99 8.71 -11.07
N ILE A 196 -2.22 7.69 -11.47
CA ILE A 196 -0.80 7.82 -11.80
C ILE A 196 -0.66 8.83 -12.94
N VAL A 197 0.24 9.79 -12.77
CA VAL A 197 0.60 10.75 -13.80
C VAL A 197 1.88 10.32 -14.51
N GLN A 198 2.06 10.80 -15.73
CA GLN A 198 3.29 10.58 -16.49
C GLN A 198 4.49 11.20 -15.78
N PRO A 199 5.70 10.64 -15.97
CA PRO A 199 6.94 11.23 -15.48
C PRO A 199 7.06 12.70 -15.90
N ASP A 200 7.52 13.53 -14.97
CA ASP A 200 7.98 14.89 -15.25
C ASP A 200 9.51 14.98 -15.15
N HIS A 201 10.07 16.11 -15.57
CA HIS A 201 11.51 16.32 -15.62
C HIS A 201 12.23 16.07 -14.27
N GLU A 202 11.60 16.42 -13.15
CA GLU A 202 12.20 16.19 -11.83
C GLU A 202 12.23 14.69 -11.52
N THR A 203 11.15 13.95 -11.84
CA THR A 203 11.13 12.50 -11.67
C THR A 203 12.09 11.75 -12.61
N GLU A 204 12.36 12.29 -13.80
CA GLU A 204 13.41 11.77 -14.70
C GLU A 204 14.80 11.92 -14.08
N ILE A 205 15.13 13.09 -13.53
CA ILE A 205 16.40 13.33 -12.82
C ILE A 205 16.54 12.38 -11.61
N MET A 206 15.45 12.19 -10.85
CA MET A 206 15.44 11.23 -9.74
C MET A 206 15.74 9.80 -10.21
N ALA A 207 15.18 9.40 -11.36
CA ALA A 207 15.46 8.10 -11.96
C ALA A 207 16.95 8.00 -12.34
N GLU A 208 17.53 9.03 -12.95
CA GLU A 208 18.96 9.06 -13.29
C GLU A 208 19.85 8.89 -12.06
N HIS A 209 19.55 9.57 -10.95
CA HIS A 209 20.29 9.41 -9.69
C HIS A 209 20.17 8.00 -9.10
N LEU A 210 18.98 7.40 -9.15
CA LEU A 210 18.80 6.02 -8.72
C LEU A 210 19.60 5.05 -9.60
N LEU A 211 19.52 5.20 -10.93
CA LEU A 211 20.23 4.36 -11.88
C LEU A 211 21.75 4.50 -11.71
N GLU A 212 22.25 5.72 -11.49
CA GLU A 212 23.66 5.97 -11.19
C GLU A 212 24.09 5.24 -9.92
N PHE A 213 23.32 5.34 -8.84
CA PHE A 213 23.58 4.63 -7.60
C PHE A 213 23.63 3.11 -7.82
N LEU A 214 22.62 2.52 -8.47
CA LEU A 214 22.57 1.09 -8.77
C LEU A 214 23.73 0.66 -9.68
N GLY A 215 24.08 1.45 -10.69
CA GLY A 215 25.22 1.19 -11.57
C GLY A 215 26.55 1.22 -10.80
N ASN A 216 26.67 2.08 -9.79
CA ASN A 216 27.82 2.11 -8.90
C ASN A 216 27.88 0.89 -7.97
N GLU A 217 26.74 0.35 -7.53
CA GLU A 217 26.67 -0.92 -6.80
C GLU A 217 27.15 -2.09 -7.68
N VAL A 218 26.79 -2.09 -8.97
CA VAL A 218 27.26 -3.08 -9.96
C VAL A 218 28.76 -2.96 -10.19
N LYS A 219 29.26 -1.74 -10.48
CA LYS A 219 30.71 -1.48 -10.67
C LYS A 219 31.53 -1.87 -9.44
N SER A 220 30.96 -1.75 -8.25
CA SER A 220 31.60 -2.13 -6.98
C SER A 220 31.51 -3.63 -6.67
N GLY A 221 30.83 -4.42 -7.51
CA GLY A 221 30.63 -5.86 -7.31
C GLY A 221 29.65 -6.21 -6.19
N ARG A 222 28.82 -5.26 -5.73
CA ARG A 222 27.77 -5.51 -4.72
C ARG A 222 26.48 -6.01 -5.37
N LEU A 223 26.20 -5.59 -6.60
CA LEU A 223 25.09 -6.07 -7.43
C LEU A 223 25.61 -6.55 -8.79
N THR A 224 24.72 -7.14 -9.58
CA THR A 224 24.93 -7.52 -10.98
C THR A 224 24.03 -6.71 -11.89
N GLU A 225 24.19 -6.80 -13.21
CA GLU A 225 23.32 -6.11 -14.18
C GLU A 225 21.85 -6.58 -14.11
N SER A 226 21.59 -7.78 -13.57
CA SER A 226 20.24 -8.26 -13.24
C SER A 226 19.69 -7.79 -11.88
N LEU A 227 20.48 -6.99 -11.16
CA LEU A 227 20.15 -6.48 -9.82
C LEU A 227 19.70 -7.61 -8.87
N ALA A 228 18.94 -7.25 -7.84
CA ALA A 228 18.14 -8.19 -7.04
C ALA A 228 16.66 -7.87 -7.30
N PRO A 229 15.71 -8.76 -6.95
CA PRO A 229 14.32 -8.54 -7.33
C PRO A 229 13.79 -7.23 -6.75
N ILE A 230 13.05 -6.49 -7.57
CA ILE A 230 12.68 -5.11 -7.29
C ILE A 230 11.26 -5.06 -6.72
N GLN A 231 11.10 -4.32 -5.63
CA GLN A 231 9.80 -3.83 -5.17
C GLN A 231 9.71 -2.33 -5.44
N SER A 232 8.58 -1.89 -5.97
CA SER A 232 8.26 -0.47 -6.13
C SER A 232 6.96 -0.16 -5.42
N GLY A 233 6.98 0.86 -4.57
CA GLY A 233 5.81 1.37 -3.88
C GLY A 233 4.82 2.03 -4.84
N ILE A 234 3.64 2.35 -4.32
CA ILE A 234 2.57 2.99 -5.09
C ILE A 234 2.84 4.49 -5.19
N GLY A 235 2.78 5.04 -6.39
CA GLY A 235 2.67 6.48 -6.63
C GLY A 235 3.41 6.94 -7.87
N SER A 236 3.11 8.14 -8.34
CA SER A 236 3.68 8.67 -9.58
C SER A 236 5.21 8.78 -9.53
N ILE A 237 5.79 9.08 -8.36
CA ILE A 237 7.24 9.20 -8.19
C ILE A 237 7.90 7.82 -8.33
N ALA A 238 7.46 6.82 -7.57
CA ALA A 238 8.01 5.47 -7.64
C ALA A 238 7.83 4.84 -9.03
N ASN A 239 6.66 5.01 -9.65
CA ASN A 239 6.39 4.55 -11.02
C ASN A 239 7.29 5.23 -12.06
N ALA A 240 7.51 6.55 -11.95
CA ALA A 240 8.38 7.27 -12.88
C ALA A 240 9.85 6.86 -12.73
N VAL A 241 10.31 6.68 -11.50
CA VAL A 241 11.67 6.21 -11.20
C VAL A 241 11.89 4.80 -11.76
N LEU A 242 10.90 3.91 -11.64
CA LEU A 242 10.96 2.57 -12.22
C LEU A 242 10.94 2.59 -13.76
N HIS A 243 10.14 3.48 -14.36
CA HIS A 243 10.09 3.65 -15.81
C HIS A 243 11.47 4.04 -16.41
N GLY A 244 12.30 4.78 -15.67
CA GLY A 244 13.67 5.11 -16.09
C GLY A 244 14.56 3.89 -16.37
N MET A 245 14.20 2.70 -15.86
CA MET A 245 14.96 1.46 -16.14
C MET A 245 14.82 0.97 -17.58
N VAL A 246 13.81 1.44 -18.35
CA VAL A 246 13.59 1.04 -19.75
C VAL A 246 14.84 1.26 -20.60
N ASP A 247 15.48 2.41 -20.43
CA ASP A 247 16.67 2.83 -21.20
C ASP A 247 18.00 2.54 -20.48
N SER A 248 17.95 1.82 -19.36
CA SER A 248 19.13 1.55 -18.52
C SER A 248 19.97 0.36 -19.03
N GLU A 249 21.15 0.18 -18.43
CA GLU A 249 22.02 -0.98 -18.68
C GLU A 249 21.53 -2.28 -18.02
N PHE A 250 20.54 -2.22 -17.12
CA PHE A 250 20.06 -3.38 -16.39
C PHE A 250 19.16 -4.28 -17.27
N GLU A 251 19.24 -5.59 -17.07
CA GLU A 251 18.54 -6.59 -17.89
C GLU A 251 18.22 -7.86 -17.08
N ASN A 252 17.26 -8.67 -17.55
CA ASN A 252 16.80 -9.88 -16.87
C ASN A 252 16.31 -9.57 -15.44
N LEU A 253 15.54 -8.48 -15.31
CA LEU A 253 15.02 -8.01 -14.03
C LEU A 253 13.87 -8.90 -13.57
N GLU A 254 13.80 -9.11 -12.26
CA GLU A 254 12.66 -9.73 -11.59
C GLU A 254 11.96 -8.70 -10.71
N VAL A 255 10.63 -8.73 -10.68
CA VAL A 255 9.82 -7.87 -9.81
C VAL A 255 9.15 -8.74 -8.75
N TYR A 256 9.25 -8.33 -7.49
CA TYR A 256 8.51 -8.91 -6.38
C TYR A 256 7.94 -7.77 -5.53
N SER A 257 6.69 -7.40 -5.78
CA SER A 257 6.08 -6.18 -5.24
C SER A 257 4.73 -6.47 -4.60
N GLU A 258 4.16 -5.49 -3.91
CA GLU A 258 2.74 -5.54 -3.50
C GLU A 258 1.83 -5.31 -4.71
N VAL A 259 2.15 -4.30 -5.52
CA VAL A 259 1.32 -3.85 -6.66
C VAL A 259 2.17 -3.75 -7.92
N LEU A 260 1.62 -4.20 -9.06
CA LEU A 260 2.18 -3.89 -10.38
C LEU A 260 1.49 -2.66 -10.97
N GLN A 261 2.30 -1.70 -11.38
CA GLN A 261 1.88 -0.44 -11.99
C GLN A 261 2.35 -0.36 -13.44
N ASP A 262 1.98 0.71 -14.14
CA ASP A 262 2.26 0.91 -15.57
C ASP A 262 3.70 0.60 -15.95
N ALA A 263 4.67 1.11 -15.18
CA ALA A 263 6.09 0.96 -15.47
C ALA A 263 6.55 -0.51 -15.52
N VAL A 264 5.94 -1.41 -14.74
CA VAL A 264 6.30 -2.83 -14.79
C VAL A 264 5.91 -3.44 -16.14
N PHE A 265 4.73 -3.10 -16.65
CA PHE A 265 4.27 -3.59 -17.95
C PHE A 265 5.08 -2.99 -19.09
N ASP A 266 5.46 -1.71 -18.98
CA ASP A 266 6.38 -1.08 -19.94
C ASP A 266 7.76 -1.78 -19.96
N LEU A 267 8.28 -2.16 -18.79
CA LEU A 267 9.54 -2.91 -18.69
C LEU A 267 9.43 -4.35 -19.23
N ILE A 268 8.28 -5.02 -19.04
CA ILE A 268 8.01 -6.33 -19.65
C ILE A 268 7.98 -6.19 -21.19
N ASP A 269 7.33 -5.14 -21.69
CA ASP A 269 7.22 -4.83 -23.12
C ASP A 269 8.58 -4.50 -23.74
N ALA A 270 9.45 -3.80 -23.01
CA ALA A 270 10.82 -3.50 -23.39
C ALA A 270 11.78 -4.70 -23.29
N GLY A 271 11.32 -5.84 -22.75
CA GLY A 271 12.17 -7.02 -22.52
C GLY A 271 13.19 -6.85 -21.39
N LYS A 272 12.94 -5.91 -20.47
CA LYS A 272 13.77 -5.65 -19.30
C LYS A 272 13.41 -6.53 -18.12
N VAL A 273 12.12 -6.83 -17.94
CA VAL A 273 11.59 -7.69 -16.87
C VAL A 273 11.25 -9.07 -17.43
N ASP A 274 11.85 -10.10 -16.83
CA ASP A 274 11.60 -11.51 -17.17
C ASP A 274 10.35 -12.03 -16.46
N PHE A 275 10.15 -11.65 -15.20
CA PHE A 275 9.06 -12.14 -14.37
C PHE A 275 8.63 -11.13 -13.29
N ALA A 276 7.33 -11.08 -12.97
CA ALA A 276 6.79 -10.23 -11.91
C ALA A 276 5.80 -10.96 -10.99
N SER A 277 6.00 -10.79 -9.68
CA SER A 277 5.14 -11.28 -8.60
C SER A 277 4.46 -10.13 -7.89
N CYS A 278 3.15 -10.22 -7.66
CA CYS A 278 2.39 -9.20 -6.93
C CYS A 278 1.19 -9.69 -6.14
N CYS A 279 0.57 -8.82 -5.35
CA CYS A 279 -0.75 -9.01 -4.77
C CYS A 279 -1.88 -8.49 -5.66
N SER A 280 -1.63 -7.37 -6.35
CA SER A 280 -2.60 -6.72 -7.20
C SER A 280 -1.98 -6.05 -8.43
N ILE A 281 -2.82 -5.76 -9.42
CA ILE A 281 -2.50 -4.98 -10.59
C ILE A 281 -3.29 -3.67 -10.50
N THR A 282 -2.63 -2.51 -10.61
CA THR A 282 -3.29 -1.20 -10.54
C THR A 282 -2.68 -0.27 -11.57
N LEU A 283 -3.45 0.02 -12.62
CA LEU A 283 -2.96 0.65 -13.84
C LEU A 283 -3.70 1.94 -14.14
N SER A 284 -3.06 2.87 -14.85
CA SER A 284 -3.77 4.02 -15.44
C SER A 284 -4.79 3.53 -16.48
N GLU A 285 -5.81 4.35 -16.78
CA GLU A 285 -6.86 3.95 -17.73
C GLU A 285 -6.33 3.51 -19.11
N PRO A 286 -5.38 4.23 -19.75
CA PRO A 286 -4.82 3.80 -21.03
C PRO A 286 -4.06 2.47 -20.92
N LYS A 287 -3.27 2.31 -19.85
CA LYS A 287 -2.46 1.10 -19.65
C LYS A 287 -3.31 -0.11 -19.30
N MET A 288 -4.37 0.08 -18.50
CA MET A 288 -5.35 -0.96 -18.17
C MET A 288 -6.00 -1.50 -19.45
N LYS A 289 -6.45 -0.63 -20.35
CA LYS A 289 -7.02 -1.02 -21.65
C LYS A 289 -6.02 -1.84 -22.49
N GLN A 290 -4.77 -1.39 -22.58
CA GLN A 290 -3.70 -2.12 -23.28
C GLN A 290 -3.47 -3.51 -22.66
N VAL A 291 -3.17 -3.56 -21.36
CA VAL A 291 -2.80 -4.80 -20.65
C VAL A 291 -3.94 -5.82 -20.69
N LEU A 292 -5.18 -5.42 -20.43
CA LEU A 292 -6.31 -6.35 -20.43
C LEU A 292 -6.62 -6.90 -21.83
N SER A 293 -6.51 -6.08 -22.89
CA SER A 293 -6.73 -6.53 -24.27
C SER A 293 -5.64 -7.47 -24.80
N GLU A 294 -4.43 -7.40 -24.23
CA GLU A 294 -3.27 -8.20 -24.62
C GLU A 294 -2.82 -9.15 -23.50
N PHE A 295 -3.71 -9.49 -22.55
CA PHE A 295 -3.30 -10.11 -21.29
C PHE A 295 -2.53 -11.43 -21.46
N GLU A 296 -2.85 -12.19 -22.52
CA GLU A 296 -2.15 -13.43 -22.90
C GLU A 296 -0.63 -13.24 -23.03
N LYS A 297 -0.18 -12.07 -23.48
CA LYS A 297 1.25 -11.72 -23.60
C LYS A 297 1.98 -11.70 -22.25
N TYR A 298 1.28 -11.35 -21.18
CA TYR A 298 1.84 -11.16 -19.86
C TYR A 298 1.64 -12.37 -18.95
N ARG A 299 0.62 -13.21 -19.20
CA ARG A 299 0.21 -14.32 -18.34
C ARG A 299 1.36 -15.21 -17.86
N ASP A 300 2.25 -15.61 -18.76
CA ASP A 300 3.38 -16.50 -18.45
C ASP A 300 4.56 -15.81 -17.73
N LYS A 301 4.47 -14.49 -17.55
CA LYS A 301 5.47 -13.66 -16.87
C LYS A 301 4.97 -13.11 -15.53
N LEU A 302 3.78 -13.51 -15.11
CA LEU A 302 3.11 -12.97 -13.93
C LEU A 302 2.72 -14.08 -12.95
N ILE A 303 2.84 -13.76 -11.67
CA ILE A 303 2.23 -14.55 -10.59
C ILE A 303 1.56 -13.61 -9.58
N MET A 304 0.35 -13.95 -9.17
CA MET A 304 -0.38 -13.15 -8.19
C MET A 304 -0.61 -13.91 -6.89
N ARG A 305 -0.18 -13.36 -5.76
CA ARG A 305 -0.13 -14.01 -4.45
C ARG A 305 -1.02 -13.26 -3.45
N SER A 306 -1.38 -13.90 -2.34
CA SER A 306 -2.01 -13.16 -1.23
C SER A 306 -1.07 -12.06 -0.71
N GLN A 307 -1.65 -11.03 -0.06
CA GLN A 307 -0.82 -9.99 0.57
C GLN A 307 0.09 -10.57 1.67
N GLU A 308 -0.37 -11.62 2.38
CA GLU A 308 0.45 -12.30 3.39
C GLU A 308 1.74 -12.87 2.78
N MET A 309 1.70 -13.32 1.51
CA MET A 309 2.88 -13.86 0.81
C MET A 309 3.72 -12.79 0.14
N SER A 310 3.10 -11.92 -0.67
CA SER A 310 3.81 -10.85 -1.38
C SER A 310 4.52 -9.85 -0.45
N ASN A 311 4.02 -9.68 0.78
CA ASN A 311 4.63 -8.81 1.78
C ASN A 311 5.31 -9.59 2.93
N HIS A 312 5.51 -10.90 2.80
CA HIS A 312 6.01 -11.69 3.93
C HIS A 312 7.48 -11.34 4.27
N PRO A 313 7.81 -10.94 5.52
CA PRO A 313 9.18 -10.56 5.90
C PRO A 313 10.24 -11.63 5.62
N GLU A 314 9.91 -12.92 5.85
CA GLU A 314 10.80 -14.04 5.56
C GLU A 314 11.17 -14.12 4.07
N ILE A 315 10.19 -13.88 3.19
CA ILE A 315 10.36 -13.98 1.74
C ILE A 315 11.14 -12.78 1.24
N ILE A 316 10.74 -11.56 1.64
CA ILE A 316 11.41 -10.31 1.29
C ILE A 316 12.91 -10.41 1.62
N ARG A 317 13.23 -10.85 2.83
CA ARG A 317 14.62 -10.99 3.28
C ARG A 317 15.37 -12.11 2.56
N ARG A 318 14.71 -13.24 2.29
CA ARG A 318 15.33 -14.37 1.57
C ARG A 318 15.68 -14.02 0.14
N LEU A 319 14.75 -13.38 -0.58
CA LEU A 319 14.95 -12.93 -1.95
C LEU A 319 15.95 -11.77 -2.02
N GLY A 320 16.10 -11.01 -0.93
CA GLY A 320 17.06 -9.92 -0.82
C GLY A 320 16.67 -8.75 -1.71
N LEU A 321 15.41 -8.31 -1.61
CA LEU A 321 14.82 -7.32 -2.50
C LEU A 321 15.52 -5.95 -2.44
N ILE A 322 15.45 -5.21 -3.54
CA ILE A 322 15.65 -3.76 -3.55
C ILE A 322 14.26 -3.13 -3.44
N SER A 323 13.98 -2.43 -2.35
CA SER A 323 12.68 -1.77 -2.12
C SER A 323 12.78 -0.28 -2.38
N ILE A 324 11.89 0.26 -3.22
CA ILE A 324 11.81 1.67 -3.56
C ILE A 324 10.46 2.22 -3.09
N ASN A 325 10.47 3.07 -2.07
CA ASN A 325 9.27 3.60 -1.43
C ASN A 325 9.19 5.13 -1.54
N THR A 326 7.98 5.69 -1.52
CA THR A 326 7.81 7.15 -1.52
C THR A 326 7.78 7.69 -0.09
N ALA A 327 8.50 8.79 0.16
CA ALA A 327 8.44 9.55 1.41
C ALA A 327 7.54 10.80 1.25
N LEU A 328 6.75 11.13 2.28
CA LEU A 328 6.15 12.46 2.40
C LEU A 328 7.20 13.49 2.80
N GLU A 329 7.98 13.15 3.81
CA GLU A 329 9.13 13.92 4.28
C GLU A 329 10.13 12.98 4.96
N PHE A 330 11.37 13.43 5.08
CA PHE A 330 12.36 12.78 5.91
C PHE A 330 13.23 13.80 6.64
N ASP A 331 13.75 13.41 7.78
CA ASP A 331 14.61 14.31 8.55
C ASP A 331 16.09 14.20 8.20
N ILE A 332 16.87 15.15 8.71
CA ILE A 332 18.33 15.19 8.51
C ILE A 332 19.06 13.96 9.09
N TYR A 333 18.40 13.13 9.90
CA TYR A 333 18.95 11.87 10.41
C TYR A 333 18.51 10.66 9.59
N GLY A 334 17.58 10.85 8.66
CA GLY A 334 17.08 9.83 7.76
C GLY A 334 15.93 9.00 8.34
N ASN A 335 15.15 9.53 9.29
CA ASN A 335 13.82 8.98 9.59
C ASN A 335 12.83 9.43 8.52
N ILE A 336 11.87 8.56 8.16
CA ILE A 336 10.87 8.82 7.12
C ILE A 336 9.47 8.91 7.73
N ASN A 337 8.71 9.87 7.22
CA ASN A 337 7.27 9.95 7.32
C ASN A 337 6.66 9.62 5.95
N SER A 338 5.78 8.64 5.89
CA SER A 338 5.05 8.21 4.68
C SER A 338 3.54 8.42 4.81
N THR A 339 3.04 8.79 5.99
CA THR A 339 1.60 8.73 6.30
C THR A 339 0.96 10.04 6.71
N HIS A 340 1.58 10.83 7.59
CA HIS A 340 0.91 11.94 8.28
C HIS A 340 1.45 13.30 7.86
N VAL A 341 0.69 14.05 7.05
CA VAL A 341 1.00 15.46 6.80
C VAL A 341 0.90 16.24 8.11
N THR A 342 1.97 16.98 8.41
CA THR A 342 2.14 17.77 9.66
C THR A 342 1.85 16.98 10.94
N GLY A 343 2.14 15.67 10.92
CA GLY A 343 2.10 14.78 12.07
C GLY A 343 0.72 14.24 12.45
N THR A 344 -0.36 14.77 11.89
CA THR A 344 -1.73 14.38 12.30
C THR A 344 -2.68 14.07 11.16
N LYS A 345 -2.44 14.58 9.95
CA LYS A 345 -3.37 14.38 8.83
C LYS A 345 -2.95 13.17 8.01
N MET A 346 -3.67 12.07 8.16
CA MET A 346 -3.49 10.86 7.34
C MET A 346 -3.61 11.18 5.85
N MET A 347 -2.70 10.63 5.06
CA MET A 347 -2.74 10.64 3.60
C MET A 347 -3.46 9.41 3.08
N ASN A 348 -2.80 8.24 3.17
CA ASN A 348 -3.36 6.95 2.78
C ASN A 348 -3.23 5.96 3.95
N GLY A 349 -1.99 5.57 4.27
CA GLY A 349 -1.64 4.60 5.29
C GLY A 349 -0.23 4.08 5.04
N ILE A 350 0.35 3.35 6.01
CA ILE A 350 1.73 2.83 5.88
C ILE A 350 1.83 1.77 4.76
N GLY A 351 0.76 1.01 4.51
CA GLY A 351 0.75 -0.08 3.53
C GLY A 351 1.87 -1.08 3.80
N GLY A 352 2.43 -1.67 2.74
CA GLY A 352 3.57 -2.57 2.82
C GLY A 352 4.94 -1.90 2.99
N SER A 353 5.05 -0.56 3.06
CA SER A 353 6.38 0.08 3.06
C SER A 353 7.24 -0.36 4.25
N GLY A 354 6.61 -0.65 5.40
CA GLY A 354 7.30 -1.19 6.58
C GLY A 354 7.76 -2.64 6.41
N ASP A 355 6.95 -3.46 5.73
CA ASP A 355 7.28 -4.85 5.42
C ASP A 355 8.52 -4.91 4.52
N PHE A 356 8.54 -4.08 3.48
CA PHE A 356 9.65 -4.05 2.52
C PHE A 356 10.89 -3.35 3.08
N ALA A 357 10.79 -2.11 3.57
CA ALA A 357 11.96 -1.33 3.97
C ALA A 357 12.79 -2.04 5.06
N ARG A 358 12.15 -2.65 6.06
CA ARG A 358 12.86 -3.32 7.15
C ARG A 358 13.52 -4.64 6.75
N ASN A 359 12.97 -5.32 5.74
CA ASN A 359 13.38 -6.70 5.41
C ASN A 359 14.14 -6.79 4.08
N ALA A 360 14.14 -5.73 3.28
CA ALA A 360 14.88 -5.64 2.03
C ALA A 360 16.39 -5.78 2.24
N ARG A 361 17.09 -6.13 1.16
CA ARG A 361 18.55 -6.01 1.08
C ARG A 361 18.98 -4.55 1.02
N LEU A 362 18.15 -3.71 0.38
CA LEU A 362 18.41 -2.30 0.17
C LEU A 362 17.10 -1.52 0.22
N ALA A 363 16.96 -0.64 1.22
CA ALA A 363 15.80 0.20 1.42
C ALA A 363 16.03 1.63 0.92
N ILE A 364 15.35 1.96 -0.18
CA ILE A 364 15.47 3.24 -0.87
C ILE A 364 14.18 4.04 -0.71
N PHE A 365 14.30 5.30 -0.32
CA PHE A 365 13.20 6.24 -0.26
C PHE A 365 13.38 7.37 -1.28
N VAL A 366 12.33 7.63 -2.05
CA VAL A 366 12.31 8.66 -3.09
C VAL A 366 11.27 9.73 -2.72
N THR A 367 11.61 11.00 -2.92
CA THR A 367 10.65 12.11 -2.87
C THR A 367 11.21 13.34 -3.56
N LYS A 368 10.34 14.25 -4.01
CA LYS A 368 10.81 15.57 -4.46
C LYS A 368 11.30 16.36 -3.25
N SER A 369 12.36 17.15 -3.39
CA SER A 369 12.95 17.87 -2.25
C SER A 369 12.05 18.98 -1.69
N ILE A 370 11.07 19.44 -2.47
CA ILE A 370 10.07 20.44 -2.09
C ILE A 370 8.66 20.07 -2.55
N ALA A 371 7.66 20.66 -1.88
CA ALA A 371 6.26 20.64 -2.28
C ALA A 371 5.65 22.04 -2.23
N LYS A 372 4.43 22.18 -2.77
CA LYS A 372 3.65 23.44 -2.77
C LYS A 372 4.47 24.64 -3.29
N ASN A 373 5.06 24.52 -4.47
CA ASN A 373 5.86 25.57 -5.12
C ASN A 373 7.03 26.09 -4.27
N GLY A 374 7.63 25.22 -3.45
CA GLY A 374 8.75 25.57 -2.59
C GLY A 374 8.35 26.04 -1.19
N ASP A 375 7.06 26.12 -0.86
CA ASP A 375 6.60 26.49 0.49
C ASP A 375 6.72 25.36 1.52
N ILE A 376 6.92 24.12 1.08
CA ILE A 376 7.20 22.98 1.94
C ILE A 376 8.53 22.37 1.53
N SER A 377 9.39 22.06 2.51
CA SER A 377 10.56 21.20 2.32
C SER A 377 10.17 19.76 2.63
N SER A 378 10.61 18.81 1.80
CA SER A 378 10.49 17.38 2.12
C SER A 378 11.64 16.90 3.01
N ILE A 379 12.69 17.72 3.20
CA ILE A 379 13.79 17.48 4.13
C ILE A 379 13.65 18.44 5.31
N VAL A 380 13.47 17.91 6.52
CA VAL A 380 13.12 18.71 7.71
C VAL A 380 14.11 18.48 8.86
N PRO A 381 14.17 19.37 9.87
CA PRO A 381 14.98 19.15 11.06
C PRO A 381 14.65 17.85 11.81
N PHE A 382 13.36 17.54 11.94
CA PHE A 382 12.85 16.29 12.49
C PHE A 382 11.48 15.98 11.88
N ALA A 383 11.23 14.71 11.58
CA ALA A 383 9.99 14.30 10.93
C ALA A 383 8.81 14.48 11.90
N SER A 384 7.68 14.98 11.39
CA SER A 384 6.49 15.22 12.22
C SER A 384 5.75 13.95 12.64
N HIS A 385 6.04 12.84 11.95
CA HIS A 385 5.65 11.47 12.26
C HIS A 385 6.75 10.52 11.79
N ILE A 386 6.87 9.32 12.36
CA ILE A 386 7.91 8.35 11.98
C ILE A 386 7.24 7.02 11.66
N ASP A 387 7.25 6.66 10.37
CA ASP A 387 6.88 5.33 9.89
C ASP A 387 8.11 4.43 9.77
N HIS A 388 9.24 5.00 9.35
CA HIS A 388 10.51 4.29 9.16
C HIS A 388 11.62 5.00 9.94
N THR A 389 12.28 4.25 10.82
CA THR A 389 13.39 4.78 11.62
C THR A 389 14.67 4.88 10.80
N GLU A 390 15.71 5.54 11.32
CA GLU A 390 17.01 5.61 10.64
C GLU A 390 17.64 4.22 10.37
N HIS A 391 17.17 3.18 11.05
CA HIS A 391 17.62 1.80 10.91
C HIS A 391 16.95 1.04 9.76
N ASP A 392 15.85 1.56 9.22
CA ASP A 392 15.09 0.96 8.13
C ASP A 392 15.42 1.62 6.77
N VAL A 393 16.36 2.56 6.74
CA VAL A 393 16.61 3.48 5.62
C VAL A 393 18.08 3.46 5.23
N ASP A 394 18.36 2.88 4.07
CA ASP A 394 19.71 2.78 3.51
C ASP A 394 20.04 3.96 2.60
N VAL A 395 19.10 4.37 1.73
CA VAL A 395 19.34 5.41 0.71
C VAL A 395 18.12 6.32 0.60
N VAL A 396 18.38 7.62 0.46
CA VAL A 396 17.34 8.61 0.11
C VAL A 396 17.70 9.29 -1.20
N VAL A 397 16.70 9.58 -2.03
CA VAL A 397 16.85 10.17 -3.37
C VAL A 397 15.86 11.30 -3.56
N THR A 398 16.34 12.43 -4.07
CA THR A 398 15.54 13.55 -4.55
C THR A 398 16.05 13.99 -5.92
N GLU A 399 15.41 14.96 -6.54
CA GLU A 399 15.88 15.56 -7.80
C GLU A 399 17.17 16.40 -7.63
N GLN A 400 17.68 16.53 -6.39
CA GLN A 400 18.95 17.18 -6.09
C GLN A 400 20.15 16.21 -6.11
N GLY A 401 19.87 14.91 -5.98
CA GLY A 401 20.88 13.87 -5.78
C GLY A 401 20.40 12.74 -4.85
N TYR A 402 21.32 11.87 -4.46
CA TYR A 402 21.08 10.80 -3.49
C TYR A 402 22.07 10.82 -2.34
N ALA A 403 21.67 10.25 -1.20
CA ALA A 403 22.54 10.01 -0.06
C ALA A 403 22.51 8.52 0.32
N ASP A 404 23.67 7.86 0.23
CA ASP A 404 23.89 6.52 0.76
C ASP A 404 24.26 6.61 2.24
N LEU A 405 23.39 6.06 3.09
CA LEU A 405 23.42 6.23 4.53
C LEU A 405 23.88 4.98 5.28
N ARG A 406 24.28 3.93 4.53
CA ARG A 406 24.70 2.63 5.08
C ARG A 406 25.98 2.78 5.90
N GLY A 407 25.96 2.22 7.11
CA GLY A 407 27.13 2.19 8.00
C GLY A 407 27.49 3.53 8.64
N LEU A 408 26.65 4.55 8.51
CA LEU A 408 26.88 5.90 9.03
C LEU A 408 26.16 6.14 10.36
N ALA A 409 26.81 6.82 11.30
CA ALA A 409 26.16 7.37 12.48
C ALA A 409 25.24 8.55 12.10
N PRO A 410 24.22 8.91 12.91
CA PRO A 410 23.33 10.03 12.59
C PRO A 410 24.03 11.34 12.26
N ARG A 411 25.16 11.66 12.92
CA ARG A 411 25.96 12.85 12.59
C ARG A 411 26.63 12.80 11.21
N GLU A 412 26.95 11.61 10.72
CA GLU A 412 27.56 11.41 9.41
C GLU A 412 26.52 11.39 8.29
N ARG A 413 25.25 11.06 8.62
CA ARG A 413 24.11 11.14 7.71
C ARG A 413 23.74 12.59 7.38
N VAL A 414 23.79 13.49 8.37
CA VAL A 414 23.34 14.90 8.21
C VAL A 414 23.99 15.62 7.02
N PRO A 415 25.33 15.68 6.88
CA PRO A 415 25.94 16.40 5.77
C PRO A 415 25.56 15.82 4.40
N LEU A 416 25.45 14.50 4.29
CA LEU A 416 25.07 13.86 3.03
C LEU A 416 23.62 14.20 2.65
N ILE A 417 22.70 14.13 3.59
CA ILE A 417 21.29 14.47 3.36
C ILE A 417 21.13 15.95 2.98
N ILE A 418 21.76 16.86 3.73
CA ILE A 418 21.63 18.30 3.45
C ILE A 418 22.26 18.67 2.10
N GLU A 419 23.46 18.17 1.80
CA GLU A 419 24.17 18.58 0.58
C GLU A 419 23.64 17.93 -0.70
N ASN A 420 23.23 16.66 -0.61
CA ASN A 420 22.85 15.89 -1.80
C ASN A 420 21.35 15.83 -2.04
N CYS A 421 20.51 15.99 -1.01
CA CYS A 421 19.06 15.77 -1.15
C CYS A 421 18.21 17.01 -0.88
N ALA A 422 18.64 17.91 0.00
CA ALA A 422 17.85 19.09 0.31
C ALA A 422 17.90 20.12 -0.83
N HIS A 423 16.75 20.75 -1.08
CA HIS A 423 16.65 21.85 -2.04
C HIS A 423 17.54 23.03 -1.62
N PRO A 424 18.25 23.71 -2.54
CA PRO A 424 19.13 24.83 -2.21
C PRO A 424 18.48 25.92 -1.35
N ILE A 425 17.17 26.14 -1.49
CA ILE A 425 16.42 27.16 -0.70
C ILE A 425 16.32 26.83 0.80
N TYR A 426 16.49 25.56 1.19
CA TYR A 426 16.34 25.10 2.58
C TYR A 426 17.67 24.69 3.22
N ARG A 427 18.76 24.53 2.45
CA ARG A 427 20.07 24.04 2.97
C ARG A 427 20.62 24.90 4.08
N GLU A 428 20.59 26.22 3.93
CA GLU A 428 21.10 27.14 4.95
C GLU A 428 20.31 27.02 6.27
N GLN A 429 18.98 26.93 6.18
CA GLN A 429 18.10 26.77 7.35
C GLN A 429 18.32 25.42 8.06
N LEU A 430 18.55 24.33 7.31
CA LEU A 430 18.90 23.02 7.87
C LEU A 430 20.26 23.05 8.58
N TRP A 431 21.27 23.65 7.95
CA TRP A 431 22.58 23.80 8.55
C TRP A 431 22.53 24.65 9.82
N ALA A 432 21.79 25.76 9.81
CA ALA A 432 21.61 26.61 10.99
C ALA A 432 21.02 25.82 12.17
N TYR A 433 19.96 25.03 11.93
CA TYR A 433 19.40 24.12 12.94
C TYR A 433 20.44 23.13 13.46
N TYR A 434 21.16 22.46 12.57
CA TYR A 434 22.11 21.42 12.96
C TYR A 434 23.32 21.98 13.72
N GLN A 435 23.85 23.15 13.33
CA GLN A 435 24.95 23.80 14.05
C GLN A 435 24.56 24.19 15.47
N GLU A 436 23.36 24.74 15.67
CA GLU A 436 22.84 25.00 17.02
C GLU A 436 22.64 23.69 17.80
N ALA A 437 22.12 22.64 17.14
CA ALA A 437 21.95 21.34 17.76
C ALA A 437 23.29 20.73 18.23
N LEU A 438 24.37 20.90 17.46
CA LEU A 438 25.71 20.42 17.81
C LEU A 438 26.22 20.99 19.14
N GLU A 439 25.88 22.24 19.48
CA GLU A 439 26.24 22.87 20.76
C GLU A 439 25.61 22.15 21.96
N ARG A 440 24.50 21.42 21.76
CA ARG A 440 23.81 20.65 22.79
C ARG A 440 24.36 19.24 22.98
N GLY A 441 25.26 18.78 22.10
CA GLY A 441 25.90 17.46 22.21
C GLY A 441 24.99 16.28 21.82
N GLY A 442 25.09 15.18 22.55
CA GLY A 442 24.33 13.93 22.28
C GLY A 442 24.93 13.06 21.18
N GLN A 443 24.35 11.90 20.89
CA GLN A 443 24.72 11.08 19.72
C GLN A 443 23.95 11.56 18.47
N THR A 444 22.66 11.83 18.61
CA THR A 444 21.78 12.52 17.64
C THR A 444 21.40 13.91 18.16
N PRO A 445 22.05 14.99 17.68
CA PRO A 445 21.85 16.35 18.22
C PRO A 445 20.46 16.91 17.93
N HIS A 446 19.81 17.54 18.90
CA HIS A 446 18.56 18.24 18.62
C HIS A 446 18.44 19.54 19.39
N VAL A 447 17.84 20.53 18.72
CA VAL A 447 17.16 21.63 19.38
C VAL A 447 15.70 21.24 19.54
N LEU A 448 15.35 20.64 20.68
CA LEU A 448 14.01 20.08 20.91
C LEU A 448 12.90 21.12 20.73
N GLU A 449 13.13 22.36 21.15
CA GLU A 449 12.16 23.44 21.04
C GLU A 449 11.91 23.89 19.59
N LYS A 450 12.81 23.55 18.65
CA LYS A 450 12.73 23.92 17.23
C LYS A 450 12.57 22.72 16.29
N ALA A 451 12.58 21.49 16.80
CA ALA A 451 12.60 20.28 15.97
C ALA A 451 11.43 20.21 14.97
N LEU A 452 10.27 20.73 15.38
CA LEU A 452 9.04 20.76 14.57
C LEU A 452 8.62 22.19 14.16
N SER A 453 9.51 23.19 14.32
CA SER A 453 9.14 24.60 14.09
C SER A 453 8.76 24.89 12.64
N TRP A 454 9.31 24.14 11.68
CA TRP A 454 9.00 24.28 10.26
C TRP A 454 7.54 23.92 9.97
N HIS A 455 7.05 22.82 10.56
CA HIS A 455 5.65 22.40 10.44
C HIS A 455 4.70 23.42 11.09
N THR A 456 5.07 23.95 12.26
CA THR A 456 4.31 25.03 12.91
C THR A 456 4.27 26.28 12.03
N ASN A 457 5.40 26.70 11.49
CA ASN A 457 5.50 27.87 10.61
C ASN A 457 4.67 27.70 9.33
N PHE A 458 4.66 26.50 8.73
CA PHE A 458 3.80 26.21 7.59
C PHE A 458 2.31 26.34 7.93
N ASN A 459 1.89 25.87 9.11
CA ASN A 459 0.49 26.00 9.54
C ASN A 459 0.09 27.46 9.83
N GLU A 460 1.00 28.27 10.35
CA GLU A 460 0.73 29.67 10.72
C GLU A 460 0.84 30.62 9.52
N ASN A 461 1.86 30.42 8.67
CA ASN A 461 2.28 31.37 7.65
C ASN A 461 2.23 30.82 6.22
N GLY A 462 1.84 29.55 6.04
CA GLY A 462 1.72 28.91 4.73
C GLY A 462 3.05 28.54 4.08
N THR A 463 4.18 28.67 4.79
CA THR A 463 5.53 28.33 4.28
C THR A 463 6.42 27.82 5.41
N MET A 464 7.33 26.88 5.13
CA MET A 464 8.34 26.39 6.08
C MET A 464 9.56 27.31 6.17
N ARG A 465 9.72 28.24 5.23
CA ARG A 465 10.83 29.20 5.20
C ARG A 465 10.77 30.16 6.37
N GLU A 466 11.90 30.40 7.01
CA GLU A 466 12.01 31.46 8.00
C GLU A 466 11.72 32.82 7.33
N LEU A 467 10.69 33.50 7.85
CA LEU A 467 10.36 34.85 7.39
C LEU A 467 11.34 35.81 8.05
N SER A 468 12.31 36.32 7.28
CA SER A 468 13.15 37.43 7.73
C SER A 468 12.27 38.66 8.00
N ALA A 469 12.56 39.40 9.08
CA ALA A 469 11.85 40.62 9.45
C ALA A 469 11.92 41.76 8.39
N GLU A 470 12.65 41.56 7.28
CA GLU A 470 12.80 42.52 6.18
C GLU A 470 11.79 42.36 5.04
N THR A 471 10.86 41.38 5.12
CA THR A 471 9.95 41.05 4.01
C THR A 471 8.45 41.13 4.33
N VAL A 472 8.06 41.89 5.37
CA VAL A 472 6.64 42.21 5.68
C VAL A 472 6.27 43.58 5.12
#